data_AF-A0A0P1KWI0-F1
#
_entry.id   AF-A0A0P1KWI0-F1
#
_cell.length_a   1.000
_cell.length_b   1.000
_cell.length_c   1.000
_cell.angle_alpha   90.00
_cell.angle_beta   90.00
_cell.angle_gamma   90.00
#
_symmetry.space_group_name_H-M   'P 1'
#
loop_
_entity.id
_entity.type
_entity.pdbx_description
1 polymer ?
#
loop_
_entity_poly.entity_id
_entity_poly.type
_entity_poly.pdbx_seq_one_letter_code
_entity_poly.pdbx_strand_id
1 'polypeptide(L)'
;MSSYQEVYKLYHQAPEFQGVVALESQPVYGTVAAIVALVFIALALSSISKAAGLPLVIQFLKFTCFSLVGSAFFGLATIFLTNSFGVYA
;
A
#
# COMPACT_ATOMS: atom_id res chain seq x y z
N MET A 1 -18.87 22.33 26.07
CA MET A 1 -17.41 22.48 25.90
C MET A 1 -16.76 21.88 27.14
N SER A 2 -15.95 20.84 26.99
CA SER A 2 -15.19 20.29 28.13
C SER A 2 -14.19 21.33 28.62
N SER A 3 -14.01 21.42 29.94
CA SER A 3 -13.01 22.34 30.51
C SER A 3 -11.59 21.85 30.22
N TYR A 4 -10.61 22.76 30.22
CA TYR A 4 -9.19 22.40 30.06
C TYR A 4 -8.75 21.31 31.05
N GLN A 5 -9.23 21.39 32.29
CA GLN A 5 -8.89 20.44 33.35
C GLN A 5 -9.45 19.03 33.09
N GLU A 6 -10.60 18.92 32.44
CA GLU A 6 -11.16 17.64 32.01
C GLU A 6 -10.33 17.03 30.88
N VAL A 7 -9.96 17.82 29.87
CA VAL A 7 -9.12 17.35 28.75
C VAL A 7 -7.74 16.92 29.26
N TYR A 8 -7.14 17.68 30.17
CA TYR A 8 -5.84 17.35 30.77
C TYR A 8 -5.87 16.01 31.51
N LYS A 9 -6.91 15.78 32.33
CA LYS A 9 -7.10 14.50 33.03
C LYS A 9 -7.28 13.33 32.05
N LEU A 10 -8.10 13.52 31.02
CA LEU A 10 -8.36 12.49 30.00
C LEU A 10 -7.09 12.14 29.21
N TYR A 11 -6.28 13.14 28.83
CA TYR A 11 -5.03 12.94 28.12
C TYR A 11 -4.03 12.09 28.92
N HIS A 12 -3.88 12.37 30.22
CA HIS A 12 -2.94 11.63 31.09
C HIS A 12 -3.45 10.25 31.49
N GLN A 13 -4.72 9.95 31.25
CA GLN A 13 -5.33 8.63 31.46
C GLN A 13 -5.40 7.80 30.18
N ALA A 14 -5.19 8.43 29.02
CA ALA A 14 -5.25 7.75 27.74
C ALA A 14 -4.00 6.87 27.53
N PRO A 15 -4.13 5.70 26.90
CA PRO A 15 -2.99 4.90 26.51
C PRO A 15 -2.15 5.65 25.47
N GLU A 16 -0.85 5.40 25.48
CA GLU A 16 0.05 5.92 24.45
C GLU A 16 -0.35 5.40 23.06
N PHE A 17 -0.18 6.25 22.04
CA PHE A 17 -0.45 5.85 20.67
C PHE A 17 0.54 4.77 20.24
N GLN A 18 0.01 3.59 19.90
CA GLN A 18 0.78 2.53 19.27
C GLN A 18 0.55 2.60 17.76
N GLY A 19 1.62 2.89 17.02
CA GLY A 19 1.56 2.89 15.55
C GLY A 19 1.16 1.52 15.01
N VAL A 20 0.38 1.52 13.91
CA VAL A 20 -0.10 0.28 13.28
C VAL A 20 1.06 -0.56 12.72
N VAL A 21 2.09 0.10 12.18
CA VAL A 21 3.32 -0.53 11.68
C VAL A 21 4.51 0.28 12.17
N ALA A 22 5.41 -0.37 12.90
CA ALA A 22 6.58 0.27 13.47
C ALA A 22 7.55 0.75 12.38
N LEU A 23 8.07 1.98 12.52
CA LEU A 23 8.85 2.68 11.50
C LEU A 23 10.09 1.89 11.06
N GLU A 24 10.75 1.21 11.99
CA GLU A 24 11.93 0.37 11.74
C GLU A 24 11.66 -0.81 10.78
N SER A 25 10.39 -1.24 10.69
CA SER A 25 9.98 -2.36 9.83
C SER A 25 9.44 -1.92 8.47
N GLN A 26 9.05 -0.64 8.33
CA GLN A 26 8.47 -0.10 7.10
C GLN A 26 9.38 -0.22 5.86
N PRO A 27 10.73 -0.09 5.95
CA PRO A 27 11.59 -0.28 4.78
C PRO A 27 11.49 -1.69 4.19
N VAL A 28 11.41 -2.70 5.05
CA VAL A 28 11.30 -4.11 4.65
C VAL A 28 9.94 -4.35 3.99
N TYR A 29 8.85 -3.92 4.64
CA TYR A 29 7.51 -4.07 4.07
C TYR A 29 7.33 -3.30 2.76
N GLY A 30 7.85 -2.08 2.67
CA GLY A 30 7.82 -1.26 1.46
C GLY A 30 8.57 -1.92 0.31
N THR A 31 9.75 -2.48 0.58
CA THR A 31 10.55 -3.19 -0.44
C THR A 31 9.84 -4.46 -0.93
N VAL A 32 9.30 -5.28 -0.02
CA VAL A 32 8.57 -6.50 -0.39
C VAL A 32 7.31 -6.15 -1.20
N ALA A 33 6.54 -5.16 -0.76
CA ALA A 33 5.36 -4.68 -1.49
C ALA A 33 5.74 -4.14 -2.88
N ALA A 34 6.87 -3.44 -3.01
CA ALA A 34 7.37 -2.95 -4.31
C ALA A 34 7.71 -4.12 -5.26
N ILE A 35 8.38 -5.16 -4.77
CA ILE A 35 8.70 -6.35 -5.58
C ILE A 35 7.42 -7.02 -6.06
N VAL A 36 6.45 -7.24 -5.17
CA VAL A 36 5.15 -7.84 -5.53
C VAL A 36 4.42 -6.98 -6.56
N ALA A 37 4.39 -5.65 -6.37
CA ALA A 37 3.79 -4.72 -7.32
C ALA A 37 4.42 -4.83 -8.71
N LEU A 38 5.75 -4.84 -8.79
CA LEU A 38 6.49 -4.96 -10.05
C LEU A 38 6.18 -6.28 -10.77
N VAL A 39 6.10 -7.40 -10.03
CA VAL A 39 5.71 -8.70 -10.61
C VAL A 39 4.31 -8.62 -11.22
N PHE A 40 3.32 -8.10 -10.50
CA PHE A 40 1.95 -8.00 -11.00
C PHE A 40 1.80 -7.03 -12.17
N ILE A 41 2.53 -5.90 -12.16
CA ILE A 41 2.57 -4.96 -13.28
C ILE A 41 3.21 -5.62 -14.51
N ALA A 42 4.32 -6.36 -14.33
CA ALA A 42 4.96 -7.09 -15.42
C ALA A 42 4.05 -8.18 -16.00
N LEU A 43 3.29 -8.88 -15.17
CA LEU A 43 2.28 -9.85 -15.60
C LEU A 43 1.13 -9.18 -16.35
N ALA A 44 0.66 -8.01 -15.88
CA ALA A 44 -0.37 -7.24 -16.57
C ALA A 44 0.09 -6.85 -17.98
N LEU A 45 1.30 -6.31 -18.12
CA LEU A 45 1.87 -5.94 -19.43
C LEU A 45 2.08 -7.17 -20.33
N SER A 46 2.57 -8.27 -19.76
CA SER A 46 2.77 -9.53 -20.49
C SER A 46 1.47 -10.19 -20.93
N SER A 47 0.37 -9.93 -20.23
CA SER A 47 -0.94 -10.48 -20.57
C SER A 47 -1.50 -9.92 -21.87
N ILE A 48 -1.12 -8.69 -22.24
CA ILE A 48 -1.51 -8.04 -23.49
C ILE A 48 -0.68 -8.59 -24.67
N SER A 49 0.63 -8.77 -24.48
CA SER A 49 1.55 -9.16 -25.56
C SER A 49 1.37 -10.61 -26.05
N LYS A 50 0.79 -11.49 -25.22
CA LYS A 50 0.54 -12.91 -25.56
C LYS A 50 -0.91 -13.21 -25.93
N ALA A 51 -1.72 -12.19 -26.18
CA ALA A 51 -3.17 -12.33 -26.26
C ALA A 51 -3.73 -12.78 -27.63
N ALA A 52 -2.88 -13.16 -28.59
CA ALA A 52 -3.32 -13.54 -29.92
C ALA A 52 -4.35 -14.70 -29.87
N GLY A 53 -5.55 -14.44 -30.41
CA GLY A 53 -6.64 -15.42 -30.48
C GLY A 53 -7.57 -15.51 -29.25
N LEU A 54 -7.31 -14.77 -28.17
CA LEU A 54 -8.25 -14.72 -27.03
C LEU A 54 -9.37 -13.69 -27.26
N PRO A 55 -10.61 -13.93 -26.79
CA PRO A 55 -11.68 -12.93 -26.76
C PRO A 55 -11.26 -11.68 -26.00
N LEU A 56 -11.55 -10.49 -26.54
CA LEU A 56 -11.17 -9.18 -25.97
C LEU A 56 -11.61 -9.02 -24.50
N VAL A 57 -12.80 -9.54 -24.16
CA VAL A 57 -13.32 -9.52 -22.78
C VAL A 57 -12.41 -10.26 -21.80
N ILE A 58 -11.86 -11.42 -22.20
CA ILE A 58 -10.97 -12.21 -21.34
C ILE A 58 -9.62 -11.51 -21.20
N GLN A 59 -9.13 -10.87 -22.26
CA GLN A 59 -7.90 -10.08 -22.21
C GLN A 59 -8.05 -8.90 -21.23
N PHE A 60 -9.16 -8.17 -21.35
CA PHE A 60 -9.47 -7.04 -20.48
C PHE A 60 -9.56 -7.48 -19.02
N LEU A 61 -10.33 -8.54 -18.71
CA LEU A 61 -10.45 -9.04 -17.34
C LEU A 61 -9.10 -9.46 -16.73
N LYS A 62 -8.26 -10.16 -17.50
CA LYS A 62 -6.92 -10.55 -17.02
C LYS A 62 -6.04 -9.34 -16.74
N PHE A 63 -6.01 -8.39 -17.68
CA PHE A 63 -5.25 -7.16 -17.52
C PHE A 63 -5.72 -6.35 -16.30
N THR A 64 -7.03 -6.17 -16.15
CA THR A 64 -7.62 -5.42 -15.04
C THR A 64 -7.34 -6.08 -13.70
N CYS A 65 -7.47 -7.42 -13.59
CA CYS A 65 -7.13 -8.12 -12.35
C CYS A 65 -5.67 -7.94 -11.95
N PHE A 66 -4.72 -8.17 -12.88
CA PHE A 66 -3.30 -8.00 -12.56
C PHE A 66 -2.95 -6.55 -12.25
N SER A 67 -3.54 -5.59 -12.97
CA SER A 67 -3.32 -4.15 -12.75
C SER A 67 -3.87 -3.69 -11.40
N LEU A 68 -5.05 -4.18 -10.99
CA LEU A 68 -5.65 -3.82 -9.71
C LEU A 68 -4.79 -4.30 -8.54
N VAL A 69 -4.32 -5.55 -8.58
CA VAL A 69 -3.43 -6.09 -7.55
C VAL A 69 -2.10 -5.35 -7.55
N GLY A 70 -1.48 -5.16 -8.72
CA GLY A 70 -0.22 -4.43 -8.86
C GLY A 70 -0.31 -3.00 -8.33
N SER A 71 -1.40 -2.29 -8.63
CA SER A 71 -1.64 -0.92 -8.17
C SER A 71 -1.82 -0.84 -6.65
N ALA A 72 -2.57 -1.77 -6.04
CA ALA A 72 -2.74 -1.80 -4.60
C ALA A 72 -1.41 -2.00 -3.85
N PHE A 73 -0.59 -2.95 -4.29
CA PHE A 73 0.74 -3.18 -3.72
C PHE A 73 1.70 -2.01 -4.00
N PHE A 74 1.60 -1.37 -5.16
CA PHE A 74 2.42 -0.21 -5.48
C PHE A 74 2.11 0.97 -4.55
N GLY A 75 0.83 1.25 -4.29
CA GLY A 75 0.41 2.29 -3.34
C GLY A 75 0.92 2.04 -1.93
N LEU A 76 0.81 0.80 -1.42
CA LEU A 76 1.36 0.41 -0.11
C LEU A 76 2.88 0.58 -0.07
N ALA A 77 3.58 0.15 -1.12
CA ALA A 77 5.02 0.30 -1.24
C ALA A 77 5.42 1.78 -1.19
N THR A 78 4.71 2.65 -1.92
CA THR A 78 4.96 4.09 -1.90
C THR A 78 4.79 4.67 -0.50
N ILE A 79 3.71 4.34 0.23
CA ILE A 79 3.49 4.85 1.59
C ILE A 79 4.65 4.44 2.52
N PHE A 80 4.97 3.14 2.57
CA PHE A 80 6.02 2.65 3.48
C PHE A 80 7.41 3.17 3.12
N LEU A 81 7.74 3.27 1.82
CA LEU A 81 9.03 3.79 1.38
C LEU A 81 9.14 5.30 1.62
N THR A 82 8.09 6.09 1.33
CA THR A 82 8.08 7.54 1.61
C THR A 82 8.30 7.82 3.09
N ASN A 83 7.65 7.05 3.97
CA ASN A 83 7.87 7.15 5.42
C ASN A 83 9.28 6.72 5.83
N SER A 84 9.82 5.68 5.18
CA SER A 84 11.20 5.20 5.42
C SER A 84 12.27 6.22 5.02
N PHE A 85 12.00 7.08 4.03
CA PHE A 85 12.86 8.19 3.65
C PHE A 85 12.71 9.43 4.55
N GLY A 86 11.86 9.37 5.57
CA GLY A 86 11.66 10.48 6.52
C GLY A 86 10.84 11.64 5.97
N VAL A 87 10.16 11.46 4.84
CA VAL A 87 9.27 12.49 4.26
C VAL A 87 7.93 12.53 5.00
N TYR A 88 7.57 11.44 5.69
CA TYR A 88 6.33 11.23 6.47
C TYR A 88 5.08 11.75 5.74
N ALA A 89 4.40 10.84 5.05
CA ALA A 89 3.10 11.13 4.44
C ALA A 89 1.98 11.30 5.49
#